data_AF-A0A353GIZ4-F1
#
_entry.id   AF-A0A353GIZ4-F1
#
_cell.length_a   1.000
_cell.length_b   1.000
_cell.length_c   1.000
_cell.angle_alpha   90.00
_cell.angle_beta   90.00
_cell.angle_gamma   90.00
#
_symmetry.space_group_name_H-M   'P 1'
#
loop_
_entity.id
_entity.type
_entity.pdbx_description
1 polymer ?
#
loop_
_entity_poly.entity_id
_entity_poly.type
_entity_poly.pdbx_seq_one_letter_code
_entity_poly.pdbx_strand_id
1 'polypeptide(L)'
;MRQEPHKRLKNLWVGIILAGLLLSGIACEKKSESSDQEKTAVTARATSTPKPAATPSVLTKRGPNESFYTIQQSLDVGGTFYLYASIKDLLKKKVQIFEPIVKQTGMPPEALKMYTAVNQVIDHLGLYGVQDIGISTMRDGDLNRTKAFIHLPEGRAKGIPSIWGGDAHPLQMLDRAPDSTQVLITGDVDANAVWDLFRTMVQDIGGEKTLTQMDLNLNQWGMQSSINIPALVPTLGGEVAFLMDQTPSLKMVIPTNSGVPLSIDAPRLALMVRLQKDDLYESIRISLSKTGKARSETVEGKLRMALLVVPFQPLWPVSPVLATDGEYMYISTHAEYVKTLSAGAPQKSLRQSEEFQKLITGLPTDANGCFFVSERLKKTYMETVKSLVAANTPNPANGGPDMAQMLQKIFDQQGPVSGSVGLRVNQANGILFVTRSQADMAEFIPSAMAGVVGMVVAVTLPEYMHAQTQLQQAQMQVFQNKLDTQAAQ
;
A
#
# COMPACT_ATOMS: atom_id res chain seq x y z
N MET A 1 26.32 17.64 32.46
CA MET A 1 26.27 17.61 30.99
C MET A 1 25.03 16.84 30.56
N ARG A 2 23.94 17.54 30.24
CA ARG A 2 22.67 16.95 29.75
C ARG A 2 22.80 16.74 28.24
N GLN A 3 22.77 15.50 27.77
CA GLN A 3 22.62 15.20 26.34
C GLN A 3 21.14 15.00 26.00
N GLU A 4 20.69 15.63 24.92
CA GLU A 4 19.28 15.79 24.55
C GLU A 4 18.58 14.49 24.13
N PRO A 5 17.29 14.31 24.50
CA PRO A 5 16.48 13.13 24.15
C PRO A 5 16.07 13.05 22.66
N HIS A 6 16.25 14.10 21.87
CA HIS A 6 15.78 14.17 20.48
C HIS A 6 16.51 13.23 19.49
N LYS A 7 17.71 12.74 19.81
CA LYS A 7 18.46 11.83 18.92
C LYS A 7 17.98 10.37 18.96
N ARG A 8 17.30 9.93 20.03
CA ARG A 8 16.82 8.53 20.15
C ARG A 8 15.51 8.27 19.39
N LEU A 9 14.70 9.30 19.13
CA LEU A 9 13.46 9.15 18.35
C LEU A 9 13.74 8.92 16.85
N LYS A 10 14.80 9.50 16.29
CA LYS A 10 15.13 9.38 14.85
C LYS A 10 15.46 7.95 14.40
N ASN A 11 15.95 7.10 15.30
CA ASN A 11 16.30 5.71 14.96
C ASN A 11 15.09 4.76 14.97
N LEU A 12 13.95 5.16 15.55
CA LEU A 12 12.69 4.40 15.48
C LEU A 12 12.00 4.56 14.11
N TRP A 13 12.24 5.70 13.44
CA TRP A 13 11.66 6.01 12.12
C TRP A 13 12.23 5.18 10.98
N VAL A 14 13.48 4.71 11.08
CA VAL A 14 14.11 3.86 10.04
C VAL A 14 13.44 2.48 9.96
N GLY A 15 13.00 1.92 11.10
CA GLY A 15 12.23 0.67 11.14
C GLY A 15 10.80 0.79 10.60
N ILE A 16 10.16 1.96 10.79
CA ILE A 16 8.81 2.25 10.26
C ILE A 16 8.85 2.49 8.75
N ILE A 17 9.93 3.06 8.21
CA ILE A 17 10.12 3.24 6.76
C ILE A 17 10.30 1.89 6.05
N LEU A 18 11.01 0.93 6.65
CA LEU A 18 11.11 -0.43 6.12
C LEU A 18 9.76 -1.18 6.15
N ALA A 19 8.99 -1.05 7.22
CA ALA A 19 7.63 -1.61 7.29
C ALA A 19 6.65 -0.91 6.32
N GLY A 20 6.82 0.41 6.12
CA GLY A 20 6.01 1.21 5.19
C GLY A 20 6.30 0.89 3.71
N LEU A 21 7.56 0.62 3.35
CA LEU A 21 7.94 0.16 2.00
C LEU A 21 7.47 -1.26 1.70
N LEU A 22 7.37 -2.12 2.72
CA LEU A 22 6.80 -3.46 2.60
C LEU A 22 5.27 -3.45 2.42
N LEU A 23 4.58 -2.42 2.91
CA LEU A 23 3.11 -2.29 2.83
C LEU A 23 2.62 -1.37 1.70
N SER A 24 3.47 -0.49 1.16
CA SER A 24 3.09 0.48 0.12
C SER A 24 2.87 -0.12 -1.27
N GLY A 25 3.19 -1.39 -1.48
CA GLY A 25 2.89 -2.12 -2.72
C GLY A 25 1.41 -2.53 -2.89
N ILE A 26 0.53 -2.31 -1.91
CA ILE A 26 -0.82 -2.92 -1.89
C ILE A 26 -1.98 -1.92 -1.77
N ALA A 27 -1.72 -0.63 -1.49
CA ALA A 27 -2.79 0.36 -1.33
C ALA A 27 -2.66 1.50 -2.36
N CYS A 28 -3.39 1.39 -3.47
CA CYS A 28 -3.69 2.51 -4.36
C CYS A 28 -5.14 2.93 -4.13
N GLU A 29 -5.37 3.92 -3.26
CA GLU A 29 -6.67 4.57 -3.12
C GLU A 29 -6.45 6.09 -3.19
N LYS A 30 -7.04 6.74 -4.20
CA LYS A 30 -6.78 8.13 -4.56
C LYS A 30 -7.94 9.02 -4.11
N LYS A 31 -7.61 10.12 -3.42
CA LYS A 31 -8.54 11.17 -2.96
C LYS A 31 -8.58 12.32 -3.98
N SER A 32 -9.78 12.85 -4.27
CA SER A 32 -10.02 13.96 -5.20
C SER A 32 -10.08 15.32 -4.51
N GLU A 33 -9.50 16.35 -5.12
CA GLU A 33 -9.76 17.77 -4.79
C GLU A 33 -10.27 18.50 -6.04
N SER A 34 -11.28 19.36 -5.83
CA SER A 34 -11.94 20.19 -6.85
C SER A 34 -11.26 21.55 -6.99
N SER A 35 -11.02 22.02 -8.21
CA SER A 35 -10.62 23.40 -8.49
C SER A 35 -11.81 24.19 -9.05
N ASP A 36 -12.21 25.25 -8.36
CA ASP A 36 -13.04 26.32 -8.91
C ASP A 36 -12.19 27.17 -9.87
N GLN A 37 -12.66 27.37 -11.11
CA GLN A 37 -12.16 28.42 -11.99
C GLN A 37 -13.25 29.45 -12.26
N GLU A 38 -12.92 30.66 -11.83
CA GLU A 38 -13.65 31.90 -12.02
C GLU A 38 -13.59 32.34 -13.50
N LYS A 39 -14.76 32.75 -14.01
CA LYS A 39 -14.96 33.29 -15.36
C LYS A 39 -14.32 34.68 -15.47
N THR A 40 -13.61 34.92 -16.57
CA THR A 40 -13.59 36.27 -17.17
C THR A 40 -13.58 36.17 -18.68
N ALA A 41 -14.68 36.62 -19.28
CA ALA A 41 -14.84 36.74 -20.72
C ALA A 41 -14.21 38.06 -21.19
N VAL A 42 -13.36 38.01 -22.21
CA VAL A 42 -13.00 39.18 -23.03
C VAL A 42 -13.23 38.84 -24.49
N THR A 43 -14.21 39.54 -25.04
CA THR A 43 -14.66 39.52 -26.43
C THR A 43 -13.60 40.19 -27.32
N ALA A 44 -13.00 39.45 -28.25
CA ALA A 44 -12.25 40.04 -29.37
C ALA A 44 -12.68 39.39 -30.68
N ARG A 45 -13.34 40.19 -31.52
CA ARG A 45 -13.88 39.86 -32.83
C ARG A 45 -12.74 39.91 -33.85
N ALA A 46 -12.33 38.76 -34.38
CA ALA A 46 -11.40 38.68 -35.50
C ALA A 46 -12.13 38.20 -36.76
N THR A 47 -12.04 39.01 -37.81
CA THR A 47 -12.55 38.78 -39.17
C THR A 47 -11.86 37.57 -39.81
N SER A 48 -12.64 36.54 -40.15
CA SER A 48 -12.16 35.32 -40.83
C SER A 48 -12.26 35.45 -42.35
N THR A 49 -11.12 35.39 -43.05
CA THR A 49 -11.06 34.94 -44.44
C THR A 49 -11.02 33.39 -44.48
N PRO A 50 -11.63 32.73 -45.49
CA PRO A 50 -11.74 31.27 -45.49
C PRO A 50 -10.41 30.63 -45.89
N LYS A 51 -9.86 29.78 -45.01
CA LYS A 51 -8.73 28.89 -45.30
C LYS A 51 -9.23 27.68 -46.11
N PRO A 52 -8.55 27.23 -47.18
CA PRO A 52 -8.98 26.09 -47.97
C PRO A 52 -9.05 24.82 -47.11
N ALA A 53 -10.08 24.01 -47.33
CA ALA A 53 -10.33 22.76 -46.63
C ALA A 53 -9.10 21.84 -46.73
N ALA A 54 -8.56 21.44 -45.57
CA ALA A 54 -7.53 20.43 -45.49
C ALA A 54 -8.11 19.07 -45.89
N THR A 55 -7.48 18.43 -46.85
CA THR A 55 -7.72 17.04 -47.25
C THR A 55 -7.68 16.13 -46.01
N PRO A 56 -8.63 15.19 -45.83
CA PRO A 56 -8.62 14.30 -44.68
C PRO A 56 -7.34 13.46 -44.69
N SER A 57 -6.50 13.61 -43.65
CA SER A 57 -5.35 12.76 -43.43
C SER A 57 -5.80 11.30 -43.35
N VAL A 58 -5.28 10.47 -44.25
CA VAL A 58 -5.44 9.02 -44.21
C VAL A 58 -4.85 8.53 -42.89
N LEU A 59 -5.71 8.12 -41.96
CA LEU A 59 -5.32 7.34 -40.79
C LEU A 59 -4.72 6.03 -41.29
N THR A 60 -3.40 5.93 -41.27
CA THR A 60 -2.70 4.67 -41.48
C THR A 60 -3.11 3.73 -40.35
N LYS A 61 -3.99 2.76 -40.64
CA LYS A 61 -4.34 1.67 -39.73
C LYS A 61 -3.08 0.82 -39.49
N ARG A 62 -2.29 1.17 -38.49
CA ARG A 62 -1.38 0.21 -37.86
C ARG A 62 -2.25 -0.79 -37.08
N GLY A 63 -2.04 -2.08 -37.34
CA GLY A 63 -2.65 -3.13 -36.51
C GLY A 63 -2.22 -3.02 -35.04
N PRO A 64 -2.89 -3.73 -34.12
CA PRO A 64 -2.52 -3.74 -32.72
C PRO A 64 -1.07 -4.21 -32.52
N ASN A 65 -0.39 -3.67 -31.50
CA ASN A 65 0.94 -4.09 -31.07
C ASN A 65 0.95 -5.60 -30.77
N GLU A 66 2.02 -6.35 -31.07
CA GLU A 66 2.12 -7.78 -30.79
C GLU A 66 1.90 -8.10 -29.30
N SER A 67 2.37 -7.23 -28.38
CA SER A 67 2.11 -7.35 -26.94
C SER A 67 0.63 -7.30 -26.56
N PHE A 68 -0.23 -6.71 -27.41
CA PHE A 68 -1.68 -6.63 -27.16
C PHE A 68 -2.27 -8.02 -26.96
N TYR A 69 -1.95 -8.95 -27.85
CA TYR A 69 -2.50 -10.32 -27.79
C TYR A 69 -1.95 -11.10 -26.60
N THR A 70 -0.68 -10.92 -26.26
CA THR A 70 -0.07 -11.52 -25.06
C THR A 70 -0.80 -11.08 -23.80
N ILE A 71 -1.10 -9.78 -23.67
CA ILE A 71 -1.79 -9.25 -22.49
C ILE A 71 -3.26 -9.65 -22.49
N GLN A 72 -3.90 -9.63 -23.66
CA GLN A 72 -5.29 -10.02 -23.79
C GLN A 72 -5.53 -11.44 -23.26
N GLN A 73 -4.58 -12.36 -23.39
CA GLN A 73 -4.67 -13.72 -22.83
C GLN A 73 -4.76 -13.74 -21.30
N SER A 74 -4.20 -12.72 -20.63
CA SER A 74 -4.26 -12.56 -19.17
C SER A 74 -5.48 -11.76 -18.69
N LEU A 75 -6.28 -11.21 -19.61
CA LEU A 75 -7.44 -10.36 -19.31
C LEU A 75 -8.77 -11.01 -19.71
N ASP A 76 -9.87 -10.44 -19.25
CA ASP A 76 -11.22 -10.83 -19.66
C ASP A 76 -11.70 -9.91 -20.80
N VAL A 77 -12.10 -10.50 -21.93
CA VAL A 77 -12.63 -9.76 -23.09
C VAL A 77 -14.16 -9.75 -23.06
N GLY A 78 -14.77 -8.63 -23.44
CA GLY A 78 -16.24 -8.50 -23.51
C GLY A 78 -16.94 -8.15 -22.20
N GLY A 79 -16.18 -7.71 -21.19
CA GLY A 79 -16.71 -7.19 -19.94
C GLY A 79 -17.14 -5.71 -20.02
N THR A 80 -17.45 -5.12 -18.87
CA THR A 80 -17.87 -3.72 -18.73
C THR A 80 -16.72 -2.73 -18.91
N PHE A 81 -15.48 -3.18 -18.71
CA PHE A 81 -14.28 -2.36 -18.89
C PHE A 81 -13.16 -3.15 -19.55
N TYR A 82 -12.44 -2.51 -20.46
CA TYR A 82 -11.20 -3.04 -21.04
C TYR A 82 -10.26 -1.89 -21.40
N LEU A 83 -9.02 -1.96 -20.92
CA LEU A 83 -7.93 -1.03 -21.18
C LEU A 83 -6.68 -1.81 -21.56
N TYR A 84 -6.08 -1.43 -22.67
CA TYR A 84 -4.70 -1.79 -22.99
C TYR A 84 -3.91 -0.51 -23.26
N ALA A 85 -2.74 -0.40 -22.64
CA ALA A 85 -1.82 0.69 -22.88
C ALA A 85 -0.41 0.14 -23.08
N SER A 86 0.17 0.41 -24.25
CA SER A 86 1.61 0.25 -24.45
C SER A 86 2.32 1.48 -23.89
N ILE A 87 3.14 1.27 -22.87
CA ILE A 87 3.90 2.31 -22.18
C ILE A 87 5.41 2.13 -22.37
N LYS A 88 5.80 1.30 -23.34
CA LYS A 88 7.19 1.04 -23.69
C LYS A 88 7.95 2.35 -23.94
N ASP A 89 9.05 2.50 -23.20
CA ASP A 89 9.89 3.69 -23.16
C ASP A 89 9.18 4.99 -22.78
N LEU A 90 7.89 4.98 -22.40
CA LEU A 90 7.15 6.22 -22.12
C LEU A 90 7.78 6.95 -20.93
N LEU A 91 8.02 6.24 -19.83
CA LEU A 91 8.66 6.80 -18.64
C LEU A 91 10.08 7.27 -18.95
N LYS A 92 10.86 6.44 -19.66
CA LYS A 92 12.23 6.76 -20.07
C LYS A 92 12.29 8.03 -20.92
N LYS A 93 11.41 8.15 -21.92
CA LYS A 93 11.29 9.35 -22.77
C LYS A 93 10.91 10.57 -21.95
N LYS A 94 10.00 10.45 -20.97
CA LYS A 94 9.61 11.57 -20.09
C LYS A 94 10.77 12.06 -19.23
N VAL A 95 11.57 11.14 -18.68
CA VAL A 95 12.78 11.49 -17.92
C VAL A 95 13.87 12.11 -18.82
N GLN A 96 14.01 11.62 -20.05
CA GLN A 96 14.99 12.14 -21.02
C GLN A 96 14.68 13.56 -21.53
N ILE A 97 13.43 14.03 -21.47
CA ILE A 97 13.08 15.42 -21.83
C ILE A 97 13.83 16.44 -20.96
N PHE A 98 14.18 16.08 -19.72
CA PHE A 98 14.91 16.96 -18.82
C PHE A 98 16.43 16.94 -19.05
N GLU A 99 16.97 15.96 -19.79
CA GLU A 99 18.41 15.82 -20.02
C GLU A 99 19.02 17.04 -20.74
N PRO A 100 18.43 17.55 -21.85
CA PRO A 100 18.96 18.73 -22.52
C PRO A 100 18.86 19.98 -21.65
N ILE A 101 17.79 20.10 -20.84
CA ILE A 101 17.60 21.22 -19.92
C ILE A 101 18.76 21.23 -18.92
N VAL A 102 19.00 20.11 -18.23
CA VAL A 102 20.08 19.99 -17.24
C VAL A 102 21.46 20.23 -17.87
N LYS A 103 21.70 19.76 -19.12
CA LYS A 103 22.99 19.92 -19.80
C LYS A 103 23.22 21.31 -20.40
N GLN A 104 22.19 22.02 -20.86
CA GLN A 104 22.31 23.29 -21.57
C GLN A 104 22.22 24.51 -20.64
N THR A 105 21.57 24.42 -19.48
CA THR A 105 21.34 25.58 -18.60
C THR A 105 22.54 25.97 -17.72
N GLY A 106 23.74 25.42 -17.97
CA GLY A 106 24.92 25.69 -17.12
C GLY A 106 24.69 25.30 -15.66
N MET A 107 23.82 24.30 -15.41
CA MET A 107 23.49 23.85 -14.06
C MET A 107 24.73 23.35 -13.32
N PRO A 108 24.77 23.49 -11.98
CA PRO A 108 25.90 23.04 -11.19
C PRO A 108 26.10 21.52 -11.36
N PRO A 109 27.36 21.02 -11.31
CA PRO A 109 27.67 19.59 -11.48
C PRO A 109 26.83 18.65 -10.60
N GLU A 110 26.39 19.12 -9.44
CA GLU A 110 25.51 18.43 -8.50
C GLU A 110 24.13 18.12 -9.10
N ALA A 111 23.57 19.02 -9.91
CA ALA A 111 22.27 18.81 -10.55
C ALA A 111 22.35 17.72 -11.65
N LEU A 112 23.45 17.68 -12.40
CA LEU A 112 23.70 16.61 -13.37
C LEU A 112 23.91 15.25 -12.70
N LYS A 113 24.61 15.22 -11.55
CA LYS A 113 24.73 14.02 -10.72
C LYS A 113 23.38 13.54 -10.19
N MET A 114 22.54 14.46 -9.68
CA MET A 114 21.21 14.13 -9.19
C MET A 114 20.30 13.60 -10.30
N TYR A 115 20.30 14.23 -11.47
CA TYR A 115 19.56 13.74 -12.63
C TYR A 115 19.96 12.31 -13.01
N THR A 116 21.28 12.05 -13.06
CA THR A 116 21.82 10.72 -13.36
C THR A 116 21.40 9.70 -12.31
N ALA A 117 21.49 10.05 -11.02
CA ALA A 117 21.08 9.21 -9.92
C ALA A 117 19.57 8.90 -9.95
N VAL A 118 18.70 9.89 -10.23
CA VAL A 118 17.25 9.65 -10.37
C VAL A 118 16.96 8.69 -11.52
N ASN A 119 17.62 8.88 -12.67
CA ASN A 119 17.45 8.00 -13.82
C ASN A 119 17.90 6.55 -13.53
N GLN A 120 19.02 6.40 -12.80
CA GLN A 120 19.50 5.10 -12.32
C GLN A 120 18.52 4.48 -11.32
N VAL A 121 18.03 5.24 -10.34
CA VAL A 121 17.05 4.76 -9.36
C VAL A 121 15.79 4.24 -10.05
N ILE A 122 15.22 4.96 -11.02
CA ILE A 122 14.05 4.50 -11.79
C ILE A 122 14.33 3.17 -12.50
N ASP A 123 15.53 3.02 -13.07
CA ASP A 123 15.96 1.78 -13.70
C ASP A 123 16.15 0.63 -12.69
N HIS A 124 16.76 0.90 -11.54
CA HIS A 124 16.96 -0.06 -10.47
C HIS A 124 15.65 -0.51 -9.82
N LEU A 125 14.65 0.36 -9.75
CA LEU A 125 13.28 -0.01 -9.37
C LEU A 125 12.59 -0.92 -10.41
N GLY A 126 13.20 -1.13 -11.58
CA GLY A 126 12.66 -1.99 -12.66
C GLY A 126 11.55 -1.33 -13.47
N LEU A 127 11.28 -0.03 -13.25
CA LEU A 127 10.14 0.66 -13.87
C LEU A 127 10.31 0.83 -15.39
N TYR A 128 11.54 0.91 -15.89
CA TYR A 128 11.82 0.91 -17.33
C TYR A 128 11.56 -0.45 -18.00
N GLY A 129 11.49 -1.54 -17.22
CA GLY A 129 11.16 -2.86 -17.73
C GLY A 129 9.67 -3.04 -18.05
N VAL A 130 8.79 -2.16 -17.54
CA VAL A 130 7.35 -2.25 -17.79
C VAL A 130 7.06 -1.77 -19.20
N GLN A 131 6.57 -2.68 -20.05
CA GLN A 131 6.29 -2.35 -21.46
C GLN A 131 4.82 -2.03 -21.70
N ASP A 132 3.93 -2.70 -21.00
CA ASP A 132 2.51 -2.61 -21.27
C ASP A 132 1.70 -2.87 -20.00
N ILE A 133 0.51 -2.26 -19.93
CA ILE A 133 -0.45 -2.46 -18.84
C ILE A 133 -1.79 -2.85 -19.47
N GLY A 134 -2.42 -3.84 -18.87
CA GLY A 134 -3.75 -4.30 -19.20
C GLY A 134 -4.68 -4.23 -18.00
N ILE A 135 -5.93 -3.79 -18.19
CA ILE A 135 -6.96 -3.87 -17.15
C ILE A 135 -8.28 -4.28 -17.81
N SER A 136 -9.01 -5.19 -17.19
CA SER A 136 -10.36 -5.57 -17.62
C SER A 136 -11.27 -5.79 -16.42
N THR A 137 -12.55 -5.44 -16.56
CA THR A 137 -13.59 -5.77 -15.58
C THR A 137 -14.72 -6.49 -16.28
N MET A 138 -15.19 -7.59 -15.68
CA MET A 138 -16.31 -8.39 -16.15
C MET A 138 -17.27 -8.68 -15.00
N ARG A 139 -18.57 -8.67 -15.28
CA ARG A 139 -19.59 -9.07 -14.32
C ARG A 139 -19.49 -10.57 -14.04
N ASP A 140 -19.53 -10.94 -12.77
CA ASP A 140 -19.37 -12.30 -12.28
C ASP A 140 -20.40 -12.54 -11.16
N GLY A 141 -21.64 -12.84 -11.57
CA GLY A 141 -22.81 -12.86 -10.68
C GLY A 141 -23.15 -11.46 -10.17
N ASP A 142 -23.24 -11.32 -8.85
CA ASP A 142 -23.52 -10.03 -8.17
C ASP A 142 -22.28 -9.16 -7.97
N LEU A 143 -21.09 -9.68 -8.29
CA LEU A 143 -19.81 -9.01 -8.14
C LEU A 143 -19.17 -8.75 -9.50
N ASN A 144 -18.10 -7.98 -9.48
CA ASN A 144 -17.25 -7.72 -10.62
C ASN A 144 -15.90 -8.41 -10.40
N ARG A 145 -15.45 -9.15 -11.41
CA ARG A 145 -14.08 -9.65 -11.50
C ARG A 145 -13.25 -8.64 -12.27
N THR A 146 -12.20 -8.12 -11.64
CA THR A 146 -11.24 -7.22 -12.29
C THR A 146 -9.90 -7.90 -12.40
N LYS A 147 -9.30 -7.86 -13.59
CA LYS A 147 -7.94 -8.31 -13.85
C LYS A 147 -7.09 -7.10 -14.23
N ALA A 148 -5.91 -6.98 -13.64
CA ALA A 148 -4.88 -6.03 -14.07
C ALA A 148 -3.59 -6.79 -14.32
N PHE A 149 -2.92 -6.53 -15.43
CA PHE A 149 -1.69 -7.21 -15.81
C PHE A 149 -0.60 -6.19 -16.11
N ILE A 150 0.55 -6.35 -15.45
CA ILE A 150 1.76 -5.58 -15.70
C ILE A 150 2.69 -6.46 -16.52
N HIS A 151 2.92 -6.09 -17.78
CA HIS A 151 3.76 -6.85 -18.69
C HIS A 151 5.23 -6.45 -18.57
N LEU A 152 6.05 -7.46 -18.24
CA LEU A 152 7.49 -7.39 -18.02
C LEU A 152 8.14 -8.50 -18.87
N PRO A 153 8.34 -8.29 -20.18
CA PRO A 153 8.78 -9.37 -21.09
C PRO A 153 10.20 -9.88 -20.80
N GLU A 154 11.05 -9.05 -20.19
CA GLU A 154 12.39 -9.44 -19.71
C GLU A 154 12.33 -10.17 -18.34
N GLY A 155 11.13 -10.39 -17.81
CA GLY A 155 10.89 -11.04 -16.54
C GLY A 155 10.93 -10.12 -15.33
N ARG A 156 10.95 -10.76 -14.16
CA ARG A 156 10.81 -10.10 -12.85
C ARG A 156 12.10 -10.05 -12.03
N ALA A 157 13.26 -10.35 -12.62
CA ALA A 157 14.52 -10.53 -11.89
C ALA A 157 15.16 -9.22 -11.39
N LYS A 158 14.61 -8.04 -11.74
CA LYS A 158 15.18 -6.73 -11.40
C LYS A 158 14.15 -5.84 -10.70
N GLY A 159 14.58 -5.15 -9.64
CA GLY A 159 13.86 -4.04 -9.03
C GLY A 159 12.63 -4.46 -8.22
N ILE A 160 11.59 -3.63 -8.23
CA ILE A 160 10.35 -3.92 -7.49
C ILE A 160 9.75 -5.28 -7.87
N PRO A 161 9.68 -5.69 -9.15
CA PRO A 161 9.18 -7.02 -9.49
C PRO A 161 9.92 -8.20 -8.84
N SER A 162 11.21 -8.07 -8.53
CA SER A 162 11.99 -9.16 -7.90
C SER A 162 11.70 -9.29 -6.41
N ILE A 163 11.26 -8.22 -5.76
CA ILE A 163 10.92 -8.26 -4.33
C ILE A 163 9.61 -9.02 -4.07
N TRP A 164 8.77 -9.22 -5.07
CA TRP A 164 7.42 -9.78 -4.94
C TRP A 164 7.35 -11.31 -4.98
N GLY A 165 8.47 -11.99 -4.72
CA GLY A 165 8.53 -13.44 -4.59
C GLY A 165 8.70 -14.18 -5.91
N GLY A 166 8.72 -15.52 -5.81
CA GLY A 166 8.98 -16.44 -6.90
C GLY A 166 7.74 -16.76 -7.75
N ASP A 167 7.60 -18.03 -8.10
CA ASP A 167 6.41 -18.56 -8.78
C ASP A 167 5.21 -18.63 -7.83
N ALA A 168 4.00 -18.58 -8.38
CA ALA A 168 2.78 -18.68 -7.59
C ALA A 168 2.66 -20.04 -6.88
N HIS A 169 2.15 -20.04 -5.65
CA HIS A 169 1.98 -21.25 -4.85
C HIS A 169 0.71 -21.19 -3.98
N PRO A 170 0.32 -22.30 -3.32
CA PRO A 170 -0.78 -22.25 -2.36
C PRO A 170 -0.48 -21.29 -1.20
N LEU A 171 -1.40 -20.38 -0.90
CA LEU A 171 -1.27 -19.41 0.19
C LEU A 171 -1.57 -20.03 1.57
N GLN A 172 -0.54 -20.49 2.26
CA GLN A 172 -0.66 -21.16 3.57
C GLN A 172 -1.20 -20.22 4.67
N MET A 173 -0.96 -18.91 4.55
CA MET A 173 -1.51 -17.91 5.48
C MET A 173 -3.05 -17.95 5.60
N LEU A 174 -3.76 -18.38 4.55
CA LEU A 174 -5.22 -18.50 4.57
C LEU A 174 -5.72 -19.59 5.54
N ASP A 175 -4.86 -20.54 5.89
CA ASP A 175 -5.16 -21.61 6.85
C ASP A 175 -4.86 -21.21 8.30
N ARG A 176 -4.07 -20.15 8.48
CA ARG A 176 -3.71 -19.56 9.79
C ARG A 176 -4.62 -18.41 10.19
N ALA A 177 -5.16 -17.67 9.23
CA ALA A 177 -6.16 -16.63 9.48
C ALA A 177 -7.47 -17.28 9.97
N PRO A 178 -8.06 -16.85 11.10
CA PRO A 178 -9.39 -17.29 11.53
C PRO A 178 -10.48 -16.84 10.55
N ASP A 179 -11.62 -17.52 10.54
CA ASP A 179 -12.80 -17.10 9.78
C ASP A 179 -13.40 -15.76 10.24
N SER A 180 -13.08 -15.31 11.46
CA SER A 180 -13.43 -13.97 11.96
C SER A 180 -12.57 -12.84 11.36
N THR A 181 -11.49 -13.16 10.64
CA THR A 181 -10.60 -12.17 10.03
C THR A 181 -11.42 -11.18 9.20
N GLN A 182 -11.22 -9.89 9.44
CA GLN A 182 -11.90 -8.82 8.72
C GLN A 182 -11.06 -8.19 7.62
N VAL A 183 -9.74 -8.13 7.83
CA VAL A 183 -8.76 -7.75 6.81
C VAL A 183 -7.61 -8.74 6.86
N LEU A 184 -7.21 -9.21 5.69
CA LEU A 184 -5.95 -9.91 5.49
C LEU A 184 -5.21 -9.21 4.36
N ILE A 185 -3.94 -8.90 4.58
CA ILE A 185 -3.00 -8.48 3.55
C ILE A 185 -1.79 -9.38 3.67
N THR A 186 -1.57 -10.28 2.73
CA THR A 186 -0.42 -11.18 2.75
C THR A 186 0.25 -11.23 1.40
N GLY A 187 1.56 -11.46 1.40
CA GLY A 187 2.27 -11.76 0.19
C GLY A 187 3.71 -12.15 0.41
N ASP A 188 4.24 -12.76 -0.64
CA ASP A 188 5.63 -13.14 -0.73
C ASP A 188 6.49 -11.90 -0.87
N VAL A 189 7.62 -11.94 -0.16
CA VAL A 189 8.65 -10.92 -0.19
C VAL A 189 10.02 -11.59 -0.23
N ASP A 190 10.80 -11.33 -1.28
CA ASP A 190 12.21 -11.71 -1.27
C ASP A 190 13.01 -10.67 -0.48
N ALA A 191 13.33 -11.00 0.77
CA ALA A 191 14.06 -10.12 1.67
C ALA A 191 15.48 -9.80 1.17
N ASN A 192 16.14 -10.74 0.49
CA ASN A 192 17.46 -10.49 -0.09
C ASN A 192 17.34 -9.49 -1.24
N ALA A 193 16.35 -9.66 -2.12
CA ALA A 193 16.10 -8.71 -3.20
C ALA A 193 15.76 -7.30 -2.67
N VAL A 194 14.98 -7.20 -1.59
CA VAL A 194 14.71 -5.91 -0.91
C VAL A 194 16.01 -5.28 -0.41
N TRP A 195 16.84 -6.07 0.28
CA TRP A 195 18.10 -5.61 0.85
C TRP A 195 19.08 -5.17 -0.23
N ASP A 196 19.24 -5.95 -1.30
CA ASP A 196 20.10 -5.65 -2.43
C ASP A 196 19.64 -4.38 -3.15
N LEU A 197 18.34 -4.25 -3.44
CA LEU A 197 17.78 -3.04 -4.04
C LEU A 197 18.06 -1.79 -3.19
N PHE A 198 17.89 -1.88 -1.87
CA PHE A 198 18.20 -0.78 -0.96
C PHE A 198 19.69 -0.40 -1.01
N ARG A 199 20.60 -1.38 -0.97
CA ARG A 199 22.05 -1.14 -1.06
C ARG A 199 22.43 -0.51 -2.39
N THR A 200 21.89 -0.99 -3.50
CA THR A 200 22.12 -0.41 -4.84
C THR A 200 21.68 1.05 -4.87
N MET A 201 20.49 1.38 -4.37
CA MET A 201 20.03 2.77 -4.32
C MET A 201 20.95 3.67 -3.48
N VAL A 202 21.43 3.19 -2.33
CA VAL A 202 22.38 3.95 -1.49
C VAL A 202 23.70 4.18 -2.23
N GLN A 203 24.17 3.17 -2.97
CA GLN A 203 25.39 3.28 -3.77
C GLN A 203 25.25 4.27 -4.93
N ASP A 204 24.14 4.27 -5.66
CA ASP A 204 23.98 5.16 -6.82
C ASP A 204 23.76 6.61 -6.42
N ILE A 205 22.99 6.85 -5.35
CA ILE A 205 22.71 8.20 -4.86
C ILE A 205 23.93 8.77 -4.12
N GLY A 206 24.58 7.96 -3.29
CA GLY A 206 25.61 8.42 -2.35
C GLY A 206 27.05 8.04 -2.71
N GLY A 207 27.25 7.16 -3.69
CA GLY A 207 28.53 6.58 -4.03
C GLY A 207 29.02 5.52 -3.03
N GLU A 208 30.14 4.86 -3.38
CA GLU A 208 30.77 3.78 -2.61
C GLU A 208 31.10 4.17 -1.16
N LYS A 209 31.52 5.42 -0.95
CA LYS A 209 31.80 5.96 0.39
C LYS A 209 30.56 5.97 1.28
N THR A 210 29.39 6.32 0.74
CA THR A 210 28.14 6.35 1.50
C THR A 210 27.66 4.94 1.83
N LEU A 211 27.77 4.00 0.87
CA LEU A 211 27.48 2.59 1.13
C LEU A 211 28.38 2.02 2.24
N THR A 212 29.69 2.29 2.18
CA THR A 212 30.65 1.85 3.21
C THR A 212 30.31 2.46 4.57
N GLN A 213 29.96 3.75 4.62
CA GLN A 213 29.56 4.41 5.87
C GLN A 213 28.25 3.83 6.42
N MET A 214 27.30 3.48 5.57
CA MET A 214 26.08 2.80 5.96
C MET A 214 26.40 1.44 6.61
N ASP A 215 27.27 0.65 6.00
CA ASP A 215 27.67 -0.67 6.53
C ASP A 215 28.37 -0.55 7.89
N LEU A 216 29.26 0.44 8.05
CA LEU A 216 29.87 0.76 9.34
C LEU A 216 28.82 1.15 10.38
N ASN A 217 27.88 2.02 10.02
CA ASN A 217 26.82 2.48 10.93
C ASN A 217 25.89 1.33 11.35
N LEU A 218 25.52 0.44 10.43
CA LEU A 218 24.70 -0.73 10.70
C LEU A 218 25.41 -1.73 11.60
N ASN A 219 26.71 -1.96 11.37
CA ASN A 219 27.52 -2.83 12.23
C ASN A 219 27.64 -2.25 13.65
N GLN A 220 27.92 -0.94 13.76
CA GLN A 220 27.97 -0.25 15.06
C GLN A 220 26.64 -0.30 15.79
N TRP A 221 25.53 -0.04 15.08
CA TRP A 221 24.20 -0.14 15.64
C TRP A 221 23.86 -1.59 16.05
N GLY A 222 24.26 -2.58 15.25
CA GLY A 222 24.03 -3.99 15.56
C GLY A 222 24.76 -4.45 16.83
N MET A 223 25.98 -3.97 17.06
CA MET A 223 26.70 -4.21 18.31
C MET A 223 25.97 -3.60 19.53
N GLN A 224 25.35 -2.41 19.38
CA GLN A 224 24.65 -1.73 20.48
C GLN A 224 23.25 -2.28 20.74
N SER A 225 22.50 -2.58 19.67
CA SER A 225 21.09 -2.99 19.72
C SER A 225 20.90 -4.50 19.82
N SER A 226 21.96 -5.28 19.54
CA SER A 226 21.89 -6.74 19.32
C SER A 226 21.06 -7.15 18.10
N ILE A 227 20.89 -6.25 17.12
CA ILE A 227 20.16 -6.52 15.88
C ILE A 227 21.11 -6.30 14.69
N ASN A 228 21.54 -7.39 14.05
CA ASN A 228 22.40 -7.34 12.87
C ASN A 228 21.54 -7.52 11.60
N ILE A 229 21.07 -6.42 10.99
CA ILE A 229 20.17 -6.48 9.83
C ILE A 229 20.71 -7.36 8.69
N PRO A 230 21.96 -7.16 8.19
CA PRO A 230 22.51 -8.03 7.15
C PRO A 230 22.47 -9.53 7.49
N ALA A 231 22.67 -9.90 8.75
CA ALA A 231 22.61 -11.29 9.18
C ALA A 231 21.17 -11.82 9.35
N LEU A 232 20.19 -10.93 9.55
CA LEU A 232 18.77 -11.28 9.73
C LEU A 232 18.00 -11.39 8.41
N VAL A 233 18.38 -10.65 7.38
CA VAL A 233 17.76 -10.73 6.05
C VAL A 233 17.66 -12.18 5.54
N PRO A 234 18.72 -13.01 5.54
CA PRO A 234 18.63 -14.39 5.04
C PRO A 234 17.86 -15.34 5.97
N THR A 235 17.47 -14.92 7.18
CA THR A 235 16.68 -15.77 8.10
C THR A 235 15.18 -15.60 7.91
N LEU A 236 14.74 -14.70 7.04
CA LEU A 236 13.33 -14.48 6.72
C LEU A 236 12.80 -15.55 5.75
N GLY A 237 11.61 -16.06 6.04
CA GLY A 237 10.95 -17.13 5.29
C GLY A 237 10.20 -16.68 4.03
N GLY A 238 10.31 -15.40 3.69
CA GLY A 238 9.82 -14.88 2.41
C GLY A 238 8.32 -14.62 2.31
N GLU A 239 7.58 -14.56 3.42
CA GLU A 239 6.16 -14.22 3.45
C GLU A 239 5.88 -13.23 4.60
N VAL A 240 5.06 -12.21 4.33
CA VAL A 240 4.56 -11.26 5.33
C VAL A 240 3.04 -11.26 5.33
N ALA A 241 2.42 -11.05 6.49
CA ALA A 241 0.98 -10.85 6.59
C ALA A 241 0.59 -9.81 7.63
N PHE A 242 -0.40 -9.00 7.30
CA PHE A 242 -1.12 -8.13 8.21
C PHE A 242 -2.55 -8.64 8.32
N LEU A 243 -3.01 -8.83 9.56
CA LEU A 243 -4.36 -9.29 9.85
C LEU A 243 -5.04 -8.33 10.81
N MET A 244 -6.32 -8.08 10.57
CA MET A 244 -7.21 -7.37 11.48
C MET A 244 -8.46 -8.19 11.72
N ASP A 245 -8.85 -8.26 12.98
CA ASP A 245 -10.18 -8.69 13.43
C ASP A 245 -10.69 -7.65 14.45
N GLN A 246 -11.96 -7.69 14.81
CA GLN A 246 -12.56 -6.87 15.87
C GLN A 246 -12.67 -7.66 17.17
N THR A 247 -12.69 -6.95 18.29
CA THR A 247 -13.14 -7.47 19.58
C THR A 247 -14.55 -6.94 19.84
N PRO A 248 -15.62 -7.71 19.60
CA PRO A 248 -17.01 -7.20 19.68
C PRO A 248 -17.39 -6.65 21.07
N SER A 249 -16.71 -7.12 22.12
CA SER A 249 -16.95 -6.69 23.51
C SER A 249 -16.22 -5.40 23.90
N LEU A 250 -15.30 -4.90 23.07
CA LEU A 250 -14.53 -3.69 23.35
C LEU A 250 -14.81 -2.63 22.30
N LYS A 251 -15.10 -1.41 22.74
CA LYS A 251 -15.29 -0.25 21.86
C LYS A 251 -14.08 0.67 21.93
N MET A 252 -13.67 1.18 20.79
CA MET A 252 -12.77 2.33 20.68
C MET A 252 -13.60 3.58 20.44
N VAL A 253 -13.30 4.64 21.19
CA VAL A 253 -13.94 5.94 21.03
C VAL A 253 -12.97 6.89 20.34
N ILE A 254 -13.30 7.29 19.11
CA ILE A 254 -12.53 8.25 18.31
C ILE A 254 -13.15 9.63 18.52
N PRO A 255 -12.43 10.59 19.09
CA PRO A 255 -12.89 11.97 19.18
C PRO A 255 -13.06 12.54 17.77
N THR A 256 -14.22 13.14 17.48
CA THR A 256 -14.46 13.82 16.20
C THR A 256 -14.53 15.33 16.42
N ASN A 257 -14.21 16.11 15.38
CA ASN A 257 -14.31 17.56 15.40
C ASN A 257 -15.77 18.06 15.50
N SER A 258 -16.75 17.18 15.29
CA SER A 258 -18.18 17.48 15.41
C SER A 258 -18.70 17.46 16.85
N GLY A 259 -17.85 17.07 17.82
CA GLY A 259 -18.25 16.87 19.22
C GLY A 259 -19.00 15.56 19.49
N VAL A 260 -19.40 14.82 18.44
CA VAL A 260 -19.99 13.48 18.57
C VAL A 260 -18.87 12.44 18.53
N PRO A 261 -18.57 11.74 19.65
CA PRO A 261 -17.55 10.70 19.64
C PRO A 261 -17.99 9.52 18.76
N LEU A 262 -17.11 9.08 17.87
CA LEU A 262 -17.35 7.91 17.03
C LEU A 262 -16.96 6.65 17.82
N SER A 263 -17.90 5.75 18.02
CA SER A 263 -17.66 4.47 18.71
C SER A 263 -17.61 3.33 17.70
N ILE A 264 -16.46 2.66 17.59
CA ILE A 264 -16.25 1.49 16.72
C ILE A 264 -15.78 0.30 17.55
N ASP A 265 -15.95 -0.92 17.04
CA ASP A 265 -15.35 -2.10 17.68
C ASP A 265 -13.82 -1.97 17.69
N ALA A 266 -13.22 -2.26 18.83
CA ALA A 266 -11.78 -2.17 19.01
C ALA A 266 -11.08 -3.25 18.15
N PRO A 267 -10.07 -2.89 17.34
CA PRO A 267 -9.40 -3.83 16.48
C PRO A 267 -8.33 -4.63 17.23
N ARG A 268 -8.19 -5.89 16.83
CA ARG A 268 -7.03 -6.74 17.10
C ARG A 268 -6.21 -6.79 15.82
N LEU A 269 -4.95 -6.40 15.92
CA LEU A 269 -4.03 -6.31 14.79
C LEU A 269 -2.91 -7.31 15.00
N ALA A 270 -2.44 -7.92 13.92
CA ALA A 270 -1.24 -8.75 13.91
C ALA A 270 -0.44 -8.48 12.65
N LEU A 271 0.85 -8.26 12.81
CA LEU A 271 1.85 -8.38 11.76
C LEU A 271 2.57 -9.72 11.96
N MET A 272 2.61 -10.53 10.91
CA MET A 272 3.26 -11.83 10.87
C MET A 272 4.39 -11.79 9.84
N VAL A 273 5.54 -12.33 10.21
CA VAL A 273 6.70 -12.47 9.33
C VAL A 273 7.13 -13.92 9.37
N ARG A 274 7.13 -14.60 8.22
CA ARG A 274 7.61 -15.99 8.15
C ARG A 274 9.10 -16.03 8.43
N LEU A 275 9.53 -17.05 9.15
CA LEU A 275 10.91 -17.27 9.56
C LEU A 275 11.44 -18.57 8.94
N GLN A 276 12.71 -18.56 8.53
CA GLN A 276 13.49 -19.78 8.37
C GLN A 276 14.16 -20.17 9.68
N LYS A 277 14.50 -19.17 10.50
CA LYS A 277 15.12 -19.32 11.82
C LYS A 277 14.64 -18.22 12.77
N ASP A 278 14.71 -18.51 14.07
CA ASP A 278 14.23 -17.61 15.13
C ASP A 278 15.13 -16.38 15.39
N ASP A 279 16.23 -16.21 14.65
CA ASP A 279 17.21 -15.13 14.87
C ASP A 279 16.57 -13.73 14.91
N LEU A 280 15.56 -13.45 14.07
CA LEU A 280 14.86 -12.15 14.08
C LEU A 280 14.10 -11.95 15.39
N TYR A 281 13.31 -12.96 15.78
CA TYR A 281 12.54 -12.94 17.02
C TYR A 281 13.48 -12.76 18.23
N GLU A 282 14.55 -13.55 18.30
CA GLU A 282 15.53 -13.47 19.40
C GLU A 282 16.21 -12.11 19.47
N SER A 283 16.64 -11.56 18.32
CA SER A 283 17.31 -10.27 18.26
C SER A 283 16.41 -9.15 18.79
N ILE A 284 15.14 -9.11 18.36
CA ILE A 284 14.17 -8.12 18.82
C ILE A 284 13.84 -8.32 20.30
N ARG A 285 13.58 -9.56 20.72
CA ARG A 285 13.25 -9.90 22.12
C ARG A 285 14.37 -9.50 23.07
N ILE A 286 15.62 -9.84 22.76
CA ILE A 286 16.80 -9.48 23.57
C ILE A 286 16.93 -7.96 23.64
N SER A 287 16.78 -7.26 22.52
CA SER A 287 16.85 -5.79 22.47
C SER A 287 15.79 -5.13 23.36
N LEU A 288 14.54 -5.60 23.28
CA LEU A 288 13.43 -5.09 24.10
C LEU A 288 13.61 -5.42 25.58
N SER A 289 14.10 -6.60 25.90
CA SER A 289 14.37 -7.03 27.28
C SER A 289 15.47 -6.18 27.93
N LYS A 290 16.58 -5.93 27.20
CA LYS A 290 17.68 -5.05 27.65
C LYS A 290 17.23 -3.63 27.97
N THR A 291 16.18 -3.15 27.31
CA THR A 291 15.64 -1.81 27.50
C THR A 291 14.43 -1.76 28.46
N GLY A 292 14.07 -2.89 29.08
CA GLY A 292 12.90 -2.98 29.97
C GLY A 292 11.56 -2.79 29.25
N LYS A 293 11.54 -2.91 27.91
CA LYS A 293 10.35 -2.73 27.07
C LYS A 293 9.58 -4.01 26.79
N ALA A 294 10.13 -5.15 27.19
CA ALA A 294 9.45 -6.44 27.17
C ALA A 294 9.50 -7.08 28.56
N ARG A 295 8.41 -7.73 28.95
CA ARG A 295 8.35 -8.59 30.12
C ARG A 295 9.06 -9.92 29.84
N SER A 296 9.28 -10.71 30.89
CA SER A 296 9.79 -12.07 30.76
C SER A 296 8.93 -12.87 29.79
N GLU A 297 9.60 -13.72 29.01
CA GLU A 297 8.94 -14.60 28.06
C GLU A 297 8.09 -15.65 28.78
N THR A 298 6.90 -15.92 28.24
CA THR A 298 6.04 -17.04 28.59
C THR A 298 6.01 -18.04 27.45
N VAL A 299 6.02 -19.34 27.78
CA VAL A 299 6.00 -20.43 26.79
C VAL A 299 4.73 -21.25 26.98
N GLU A 300 3.93 -21.38 25.93
CA GLU A 300 2.71 -22.19 25.86
C GLU A 300 2.82 -23.14 24.65
N GLY A 301 3.22 -24.39 24.88
CA GLY A 301 3.49 -25.33 23.79
C GLY A 301 4.66 -24.85 22.92
N LYS A 302 4.43 -24.66 21.61
CA LYS A 302 5.41 -24.07 20.68
C LYS A 302 5.40 -22.54 20.70
N LEU A 303 4.37 -21.92 21.27
CA LEU A 303 4.21 -20.48 21.25
C LEU A 303 5.03 -19.84 22.37
N ARG A 304 5.95 -18.95 21.98
CA ARG A 304 6.77 -18.14 22.88
C ARG A 304 6.30 -16.70 22.77
N MET A 305 6.03 -16.04 23.90
CA MET A 305 5.44 -14.70 23.93
C MET A 305 6.17 -13.81 24.93
N ALA A 306 6.48 -12.59 24.51
CA ALA A 306 6.98 -11.52 25.36
C ALA A 306 6.02 -10.33 25.30
N LEU A 307 5.31 -10.07 26.40
CA LEU A 307 4.43 -8.91 26.50
C LEU A 307 5.24 -7.61 26.51
N LEU A 308 4.80 -6.64 25.71
CA LEU A 308 5.46 -5.35 25.58
C LEU A 308 4.91 -4.36 26.62
N VAL A 309 5.80 -3.51 27.12
CA VAL A 309 5.44 -2.43 28.05
C VAL A 309 4.96 -1.23 27.24
N VAL A 310 3.72 -0.81 27.46
CA VAL A 310 3.12 0.38 26.82
C VAL A 310 3.31 1.58 27.75
N PRO A 311 4.13 2.60 27.38
CA PRO A 311 4.43 3.74 28.24
C PRO A 311 3.36 4.85 28.20
N PHE A 312 2.21 4.59 27.59
CA PHE A 312 1.10 5.53 27.41
C PHE A 312 -0.23 4.84 27.67
N GLN A 313 -1.30 5.62 27.90
CA GLN A 313 -2.65 5.10 27.95
C GLN A 313 -3.19 4.93 26.52
N PRO A 314 -3.45 3.71 26.06
CA PRO A 314 -3.97 3.49 24.71
C PRO A 314 -5.45 3.91 24.60
N LEU A 315 -5.88 4.26 23.40
CA LEU A 315 -7.28 4.65 23.12
C LEU A 315 -8.29 3.49 23.30
N TRP A 316 -7.80 2.26 23.41
CA TRP A 316 -8.55 1.06 23.77
C TRP A 316 -7.61 0.07 24.51
N PRO A 317 -8.13 -0.87 25.33
CA PRO A 317 -7.30 -1.84 26.02
C PRO A 317 -6.48 -2.68 25.02
N VAL A 318 -5.16 -2.56 25.05
CA VAL A 318 -4.24 -3.40 24.27
C VAL A 318 -3.27 -4.13 25.20
N SER A 319 -2.86 -5.31 24.79
CA SER A 319 -1.79 -6.09 25.41
C SER A 319 -0.75 -6.45 24.34
N PRO A 320 0.04 -5.45 23.87
CA PRO A 320 0.92 -5.68 22.75
C PRO A 320 1.94 -6.76 23.06
N VAL A 321 2.22 -7.61 22.09
CA VAL A 321 3.02 -8.82 22.28
C VAL A 321 3.97 -9.00 21.09
N LEU A 322 5.19 -9.41 21.39
CA LEU A 322 6.10 -10.04 20.44
C LEU A 322 6.01 -11.55 20.68
N ALA A 323 5.76 -12.35 19.65
CA ALA A 323 5.68 -13.81 19.80
C ALA A 323 6.33 -14.56 18.64
N THR A 324 6.57 -15.85 18.81
CA THR A 324 6.93 -16.79 17.74
C THR A 324 6.36 -18.17 18.01
N ASP A 325 6.00 -18.90 16.95
CA ASP A 325 5.70 -20.35 17.00
C ASP A 325 6.77 -21.21 16.31
N GLY A 326 7.90 -20.58 15.95
CA GLY A 326 9.02 -21.18 15.22
C GLY A 326 8.89 -21.08 13.69
N GLU A 327 7.69 -20.84 13.16
CA GLU A 327 7.48 -20.62 11.72
C GLU A 327 7.17 -19.15 11.41
N TYR A 328 6.45 -18.47 12.29
CA TYR A 328 6.17 -17.03 12.17
C TYR A 328 6.59 -16.29 13.43
N MET A 329 7.16 -15.11 13.23
CA MET A 329 7.19 -14.06 14.24
C MET A 329 5.90 -13.24 14.18
N TYR A 330 5.36 -12.89 15.34
CA TYR A 330 4.15 -12.09 15.50
C TYR A 330 4.47 -10.79 16.23
N ILE A 331 3.94 -9.67 15.74
CA ILE A 331 3.77 -8.44 16.50
C ILE A 331 2.27 -8.15 16.52
N SER A 332 1.65 -8.27 17.69
CA SER A 332 0.20 -8.12 17.80
C SER A 332 -0.19 -7.14 18.90
N THR A 333 -1.37 -6.52 18.77
CA THR A 333 -1.96 -5.70 19.83
C THR A 333 -2.52 -6.53 20.98
N HIS A 334 -2.72 -7.85 20.81
CA HIS A 334 -3.31 -8.72 21.83
C HIS A 334 -2.67 -10.10 21.86
N ALA A 335 -2.18 -10.55 23.02
CA ALA A 335 -1.63 -11.90 23.20
C ALA A 335 -2.62 -13.02 22.84
N GLU A 336 -3.89 -12.88 23.24
CA GLU A 336 -4.94 -13.85 22.92
C GLU A 336 -5.23 -13.94 21.42
N TYR A 337 -4.97 -12.89 20.64
CA TYR A 337 -5.15 -12.96 19.19
C TYR A 337 -4.07 -13.83 18.53
N VAL A 338 -2.82 -13.74 19.00
CA VAL A 338 -1.73 -14.61 18.52
C VAL A 338 -2.07 -16.09 18.72
N LYS A 339 -2.71 -16.42 19.86
CA LYS A 339 -3.14 -17.80 20.13
C LYS A 339 -4.14 -18.33 19.11
N THR A 340 -4.96 -17.45 18.50
CA THR A 340 -5.89 -17.85 17.43
C THR A 340 -5.24 -17.95 16.06
N LEU A 341 -4.05 -17.37 15.88
CA LEU A 341 -3.31 -17.31 14.61
C LEU A 341 -2.23 -18.39 14.47
N SER A 342 -1.88 -19.05 15.57
CA SER A 342 -0.85 -20.09 15.59
C SER A 342 -1.30 -21.34 14.82
N ALA A 343 -0.33 -22.12 14.33
CA ALA A 343 -0.61 -23.28 13.49
C ALA A 343 -1.59 -24.25 14.16
N GLY A 344 -2.68 -24.58 13.47
CA GLY A 344 -3.70 -25.51 13.96
C GLY A 344 -4.61 -24.96 15.06
N ALA A 345 -4.49 -23.68 15.43
CA ALA A 345 -5.36 -23.05 16.40
C ALA A 345 -6.73 -22.62 15.87
N PRO A 346 -6.88 -22.11 14.62
CA PRO A 346 -8.20 -21.79 14.09
C PRO A 346 -9.09 -23.05 14.05
N GLN A 347 -10.25 -23.00 14.71
CA GLN A 347 -11.26 -24.06 14.56
C GLN A 347 -11.83 -24.09 13.13
N LYS A 348 -11.98 -22.89 12.54
CA LYS A 348 -12.34 -22.67 11.15
C LYS A 348 -11.45 -21.57 10.60
N SER A 349 -10.72 -21.87 9.53
CA SER A 349 -9.82 -20.90 8.90
C SER A 349 -10.57 -19.99 7.93
N LEU A 350 -9.95 -18.88 7.52
CA LEU A 350 -10.45 -17.98 6.51
C LEU A 350 -10.70 -18.73 5.19
N ARG A 351 -9.78 -19.64 4.80
CA ARG A 351 -9.96 -20.51 3.62
C ARG A 351 -11.26 -21.32 3.68
N GLN A 352 -11.68 -21.72 4.87
CA GLN A 352 -12.90 -22.50 5.11
C GLN A 352 -14.14 -21.65 5.36
N SER A 353 -14.00 -20.32 5.45
CA SER A 353 -15.14 -19.42 5.62
C SER A 353 -16.00 -19.39 4.36
N GLU A 354 -17.33 -19.37 4.55
CA GLU A 354 -18.27 -19.35 3.42
C GLU A 354 -18.12 -18.09 2.57
N GLU A 355 -17.86 -16.96 3.21
CA GLU A 355 -17.64 -15.69 2.52
C GLU A 355 -16.41 -15.76 1.62
N PHE A 356 -15.27 -16.21 2.14
CA PHE A 356 -14.04 -16.32 1.35
C PHE A 356 -14.20 -17.32 0.21
N GLN A 357 -14.83 -18.47 0.43
CA GLN A 357 -15.08 -19.46 -0.62
C GLN A 357 -15.95 -18.91 -1.76
N LYS A 358 -17.01 -18.16 -1.43
CA LYS A 358 -17.82 -17.45 -2.44
C LYS A 358 -16.97 -16.46 -3.23
N LEU A 359 -16.13 -15.68 -2.57
CA LEU A 359 -15.29 -14.66 -3.20
C LEU A 359 -14.17 -15.23 -4.07
N ILE A 360 -13.58 -16.38 -3.69
CA ILE A 360 -12.41 -16.97 -4.37
C ILE A 360 -12.80 -17.91 -5.52
N THR A 361 -14.07 -18.34 -5.62
CA THR A 361 -14.50 -19.36 -6.60
C THR A 361 -14.16 -18.96 -8.05
N GLY A 362 -13.38 -19.75 -8.78
CA GLY A 362 -12.97 -19.43 -10.15
C GLY A 362 -11.85 -18.40 -10.28
N LEU A 363 -11.25 -17.96 -9.16
CA LEU A 363 -9.96 -17.26 -9.16
C LEU A 363 -8.82 -18.30 -9.09
N PRO A 364 -7.57 -17.90 -9.42
CA PRO A 364 -6.41 -18.79 -9.30
C PRO A 364 -6.29 -19.41 -7.89
N THR A 365 -5.94 -20.68 -7.83
CA THR A 365 -5.70 -21.40 -6.56
C THR A 365 -4.33 -21.09 -5.97
N ASP A 366 -3.37 -20.81 -6.85
CA ASP A 366 -1.99 -20.46 -6.52
C ASP A 366 -1.78 -18.97 -6.75
N ALA A 367 -1.11 -18.32 -5.80
CA ALA A 367 -0.84 -16.89 -5.81
C ALA A 367 0.41 -16.60 -4.98
N ASN A 368 0.93 -15.38 -5.12
CA ASN A 368 2.03 -14.84 -4.34
C ASN A 368 1.54 -13.82 -3.31
N GLY A 369 0.24 -13.56 -3.24
CA GLY A 369 -0.33 -12.67 -2.25
C GLY A 369 -1.85 -12.61 -2.32
N CYS A 370 -2.46 -12.25 -1.19
CA CYS A 370 -3.89 -12.10 -1.04
C CYS A 370 -4.22 -10.85 -0.23
N PHE A 371 -5.19 -10.09 -0.74
CA PHE A 371 -5.88 -9.04 -0.03
C PHE A 371 -7.32 -9.49 0.19
N PHE A 372 -7.81 -9.48 1.42
CA PHE A 372 -9.20 -9.78 1.74
C PHE A 372 -9.76 -8.72 2.67
N VAL A 373 -11.01 -8.32 2.41
CA VAL A 373 -11.79 -7.43 3.25
C VAL A 373 -13.18 -8.02 3.39
N SER A 374 -13.58 -8.30 4.63
CA SER A 374 -14.89 -8.87 4.93
C SER A 374 -16.05 -7.93 4.60
N GLU A 375 -17.19 -8.53 4.28
CA GLU A 375 -18.49 -7.89 4.14
C GLU A 375 -18.86 -7.14 5.41
N ARG A 376 -18.64 -7.77 6.58
CA ARG A 376 -18.93 -7.18 7.89
C ARG A 376 -18.22 -5.84 8.07
N LEU A 377 -16.91 -5.79 7.81
CA LEU A 377 -16.15 -4.56 7.97
C LEU A 377 -16.63 -3.47 7.02
N LYS A 378 -16.89 -3.81 5.75
CA LYS A 378 -17.41 -2.84 4.78
C LYS A 378 -18.77 -2.29 5.17
N LYS A 379 -19.67 -3.12 5.71
CA LYS A 379 -20.96 -2.68 6.23
C LYS A 379 -20.77 -1.69 7.38
N THR A 380 -19.96 -2.03 8.38
CA THR A 380 -19.64 -1.13 9.49
C THR A 380 -19.04 0.20 9.01
N TYR A 381 -18.12 0.16 8.04
CA TYR A 381 -17.52 1.35 7.46
C TYR A 381 -18.57 2.22 6.74
N MET A 382 -19.41 1.62 5.88
CA MET A 382 -20.48 2.33 5.18
C MET A 382 -21.50 2.95 6.13
N GLU A 383 -21.91 2.24 7.17
CA GLU A 383 -22.80 2.76 8.22
C GLU A 383 -22.17 3.93 8.97
N THR A 384 -20.88 3.82 9.29
CA THR A 384 -20.11 4.88 9.94
C THR A 384 -20.05 6.13 9.06
N VAL A 385 -19.70 5.98 7.78
CA VAL A 385 -19.67 7.11 6.82
C VAL A 385 -21.05 7.75 6.69
N LYS A 386 -22.12 6.95 6.56
CA LYS A 386 -23.51 7.47 6.54
C LYS A 386 -23.84 8.29 7.78
N SER A 387 -23.49 7.81 8.98
CA SER A 387 -23.73 8.57 10.21
C SER A 387 -22.94 9.89 10.29
N LEU A 388 -21.70 9.89 9.80
CA LEU A 388 -20.85 11.08 9.81
C LEU A 388 -21.33 12.12 8.80
N VAL A 389 -21.77 11.68 7.62
CA VAL A 389 -22.38 12.57 6.63
C VAL A 389 -23.64 13.19 7.23
N ALA A 390 -24.56 12.39 7.76
CA ALA A 390 -25.79 12.88 8.37
C ALA A 390 -25.54 13.89 9.49
N ALA A 391 -24.54 13.66 10.34
CA ALA A 391 -24.19 14.53 11.45
C ALA A 391 -23.51 15.86 11.05
N ASN A 392 -22.86 15.93 9.88
CA ASN A 392 -22.08 17.09 9.44
C ASN A 392 -22.69 17.84 8.25
N THR A 393 -23.87 17.45 7.76
CA THR A 393 -24.58 18.21 6.74
C THR A 393 -25.11 19.53 7.32
N PRO A 394 -24.75 20.71 6.74
CA PRO A 394 -25.38 21.96 7.12
C PRO A 394 -26.90 21.89 6.88
N ASN A 395 -27.66 22.50 7.79
CA ASN A 395 -29.10 22.67 7.64
C ASN A 395 -29.42 23.27 6.24
N PRO A 396 -30.35 22.71 5.44
CA PRO A 396 -30.68 23.17 4.08
C PRO A 396 -31.09 24.65 3.93
N ALA A 397 -31.16 25.42 5.02
CA ALA A 397 -31.40 26.86 5.03
C ALA A 397 -30.33 27.71 4.30
N ASN A 398 -29.15 27.16 3.97
CA ASN A 398 -28.04 27.91 3.35
C ASN A 398 -27.82 27.64 1.85
N GLY A 399 -28.77 27.03 1.14
CA GLY A 399 -28.81 27.06 -0.34
C GLY A 399 -27.74 26.26 -1.10
N GLY A 400 -26.95 25.40 -0.45
CA GLY A 400 -26.11 24.41 -1.12
C GLY A 400 -26.92 23.18 -1.57
N PRO A 401 -26.49 22.44 -2.60
CA PRO A 401 -27.10 21.15 -2.93
C PRO A 401 -27.04 20.24 -1.70
N ASP A 402 -28.15 19.54 -1.41
CA ASP A 402 -28.24 18.61 -0.29
C ASP A 402 -27.32 17.41 -0.54
N MET A 403 -26.05 17.59 -0.20
CA MET A 403 -24.99 16.60 -0.35
C MET A 403 -25.32 15.33 0.43
N ALA A 404 -26.11 15.41 1.51
CA ALA A 404 -26.58 14.21 2.21
C ALA A 404 -27.61 13.43 1.39
N GLN A 405 -28.58 14.09 0.76
CA GLN A 405 -29.49 13.40 -0.17
C GLN A 405 -28.78 12.83 -1.41
N MET A 406 -27.78 13.55 -1.95
CA MET A 406 -26.99 13.05 -3.08
C MET A 406 -26.15 11.83 -2.67
N LEU A 407 -25.45 11.88 -1.53
CA LEU A 407 -24.69 10.76 -1.00
C LEU A 407 -25.59 9.59 -0.62
N GLN A 408 -26.75 9.85 -0.01
CA GLN A 408 -27.74 8.83 0.30
C GLN A 408 -28.24 8.13 -0.97
N LYS A 409 -28.56 8.88 -2.04
CA LYS A 409 -28.93 8.30 -3.33
C LYS A 409 -27.81 7.47 -3.94
N ILE A 410 -26.54 7.90 -3.82
CA ILE A 410 -25.38 7.11 -4.28
C ILE A 410 -25.30 5.81 -3.47
N PHE A 411 -25.48 5.87 -2.15
CA PHE A 411 -25.46 4.69 -1.30
C PHE A 411 -26.65 3.75 -1.53
N ASP A 412 -27.83 4.28 -1.84
CA ASP A 412 -29.04 3.48 -2.12
C ASP A 412 -29.00 2.85 -3.51
N GLN A 413 -28.22 3.43 -4.44
CA GLN A 413 -27.93 2.84 -5.75
C GLN A 413 -26.85 1.75 -5.69
N GLN A 414 -26.05 1.70 -4.63
CA GLN A 414 -25.11 0.62 -4.42
C GLN A 414 -25.86 -0.63 -3.97
N GLY A 415 -25.59 -1.76 -4.64
CA GLY A 415 -26.15 -3.06 -4.28
C GLY A 415 -25.78 -3.50 -2.86
N PRO A 416 -26.31 -4.65 -2.39
CA PRO A 416 -26.07 -5.13 -1.03
C PRO A 416 -24.56 -5.32 -0.78
N VAL A 417 -23.97 -4.58 0.16
CA VAL A 417 -22.53 -4.60 0.48
C VAL A 417 -22.00 -6.04 0.63
N SER A 418 -20.88 -6.33 -0.04
CA SER A 418 -20.21 -7.63 -0.08
C SER A 418 -18.71 -7.46 0.18
N GLY A 419 -18.08 -8.51 0.70
CA GLY A 419 -16.63 -8.58 0.86
C GLY A 419 -15.86 -8.42 -0.45
N SER A 420 -14.54 -8.40 -0.36
CA SER A 420 -13.67 -8.41 -1.54
C SER A 420 -12.45 -9.26 -1.29
N VAL A 421 -11.99 -9.90 -2.36
CA VAL A 421 -10.70 -10.60 -2.40
C VAL A 421 -9.89 -10.12 -3.59
N GLY A 422 -8.58 -10.07 -3.44
CA GLY A 422 -7.62 -9.77 -4.48
C GLY A 422 -6.44 -10.73 -4.37
N LEU A 423 -6.00 -11.27 -5.50
CA LEU A 423 -4.84 -12.14 -5.60
C LEU A 423 -3.77 -11.47 -6.47
N ARG A 424 -2.51 -11.57 -6.06
CA ARG A 424 -1.36 -11.29 -6.91
C ARG A 424 -0.77 -12.61 -7.36
N VAL A 425 -0.65 -12.80 -8.66
CA VAL A 425 -0.08 -14.00 -9.29
C VAL A 425 1.09 -13.58 -10.15
N ASN A 426 2.27 -14.01 -9.78
CA ASN A 426 3.45 -13.79 -10.58
C ASN A 426 3.46 -14.75 -11.76
N GLN A 427 3.79 -14.24 -12.95
CA GLN A 427 3.97 -14.99 -14.17
C GLN A 427 5.40 -14.77 -14.71
N ALA A 428 5.83 -15.59 -15.67
CA ALA A 428 7.16 -15.49 -16.24
C ALA A 428 7.39 -14.14 -16.94
N ASN A 429 6.38 -13.61 -17.61
CA ASN A 429 6.42 -12.38 -18.39
C ASN A 429 5.69 -11.20 -17.73
N GLY A 430 5.32 -11.29 -16.45
CA GLY A 430 4.55 -10.23 -15.83
C GLY A 430 3.91 -10.59 -14.51
N ILE A 431 3.04 -9.70 -14.04
CA ILE A 431 2.34 -9.84 -12.76
C ILE A 431 0.86 -9.59 -13.00
N LEU A 432 0.05 -10.58 -12.63
CA LEU A 432 -1.40 -10.53 -12.72
C LEU A 432 -1.99 -10.22 -11.34
N PHE A 433 -2.85 -9.22 -11.29
CA PHE A 433 -3.74 -8.96 -10.16
C PHE A 433 -5.14 -9.38 -10.56
N VAL A 434 -5.78 -10.22 -9.76
CA VAL A 434 -7.19 -10.61 -9.97
C VAL A 434 -7.97 -10.27 -8.73
N THR A 435 -8.99 -9.44 -8.85
CA THR A 435 -9.87 -9.07 -7.74
C THR A 435 -11.30 -9.46 -8.02
N ARG A 436 -12.04 -9.76 -6.95
CA ARG A 436 -13.49 -9.86 -6.97
C ARG A 436 -14.07 -8.93 -5.91
N SER A 437 -14.89 -7.98 -6.35
CA SER A 437 -15.46 -6.95 -5.49
C SER A 437 -16.71 -6.34 -6.11
N GLN A 438 -17.37 -5.42 -5.42
CA GLN A 438 -18.51 -4.67 -5.98
C GLN A 438 -18.09 -3.57 -6.96
N ALA A 439 -16.84 -3.11 -6.87
CA ALA A 439 -16.34 -2.02 -7.70
C ALA A 439 -16.29 -2.43 -9.17
N ASP A 440 -16.88 -1.62 -10.05
CA ASP A 440 -16.68 -1.72 -11.51
C ASP A 440 -15.72 -0.61 -11.97
N MET A 441 -14.62 -0.95 -12.63
CA MET A 441 -13.68 0.05 -13.15
C MET A 441 -14.33 1.01 -14.16
N ALA A 442 -15.41 0.60 -14.83
CA ALA A 442 -16.18 1.49 -15.71
C ALA A 442 -16.76 2.70 -14.96
N GLU A 443 -17.20 2.51 -13.71
CA GLU A 443 -17.73 3.58 -12.85
C GLU A 443 -16.65 4.57 -12.43
N PHE A 444 -15.39 4.15 -12.44
CA PHE A 444 -14.25 5.01 -12.13
C PHE A 444 -13.72 5.77 -13.35
N ILE A 445 -14.09 5.43 -14.60
CA ILE A 445 -13.60 6.14 -15.81
C ILE A 445 -13.83 7.66 -15.77
N PRO A 446 -15.02 8.18 -15.39
CA PRO A 446 -15.23 9.63 -15.33
C PRO A 446 -14.23 10.32 -14.38
N SER A 447 -13.85 9.64 -13.29
CA SER A 447 -12.82 10.12 -12.35
C SER A 447 -11.38 9.85 -12.82
N ALA A 448 -11.16 8.76 -13.57
CA ALA A 448 -9.86 8.34 -14.07
C ALA A 448 -9.44 9.09 -15.34
N MET A 449 -10.36 9.66 -16.13
CA MET A 449 -9.99 10.55 -17.25
C MET A 449 -9.35 11.86 -16.76
N ALA A 450 -9.63 12.28 -15.52
CA ALA A 450 -8.86 13.32 -14.81
C ALA A 450 -7.57 12.77 -14.13
N GLY A 451 -7.48 11.45 -13.94
CA GLY A 451 -6.50 10.80 -13.05
C GLY A 451 -5.45 9.89 -13.69
N VAL A 452 -5.65 9.35 -14.90
CA VAL A 452 -4.72 8.45 -15.62
C VAL A 452 -3.51 9.24 -16.12
N VAL A 453 -3.72 10.51 -16.50
CA VAL A 453 -2.62 11.48 -16.63
C VAL A 453 -1.92 11.62 -15.28
N GLY A 454 -2.67 11.71 -14.17
CA GLY A 454 -2.13 11.84 -12.81
C GLY A 454 -1.38 10.64 -12.24
N MET A 455 -1.66 9.37 -12.60
CA MET A 455 -0.89 8.22 -12.08
C MET A 455 0.43 8.00 -12.82
N VAL A 456 0.44 8.23 -14.14
CA VAL A 456 1.68 8.26 -14.93
C VAL A 456 2.52 9.50 -14.58
N VAL A 457 1.87 10.60 -14.16
CA VAL A 457 2.54 11.83 -13.74
C VAL A 457 2.95 11.83 -12.25
N ALA A 458 2.24 11.14 -11.35
CA ALA A 458 2.56 11.08 -9.91
C ALA A 458 3.88 10.36 -9.60
N VAL A 459 4.34 9.48 -10.49
CA VAL A 459 5.67 8.85 -10.41
C VAL A 459 6.78 9.82 -10.89
N THR A 460 6.42 11.00 -11.43
CA THR A 460 7.37 11.93 -12.06
C THR A 460 7.31 13.40 -11.58
N LEU A 461 6.46 13.75 -10.60
CA LEU A 461 6.34 15.14 -10.12
C LEU A 461 6.82 15.33 -8.66
N PRO A 462 7.86 16.14 -8.42
CA PRO A 462 8.25 16.60 -7.08
C PRO A 462 7.14 17.38 -6.34
N GLU A 463 6.24 18.04 -7.05
CA GLU A 463 5.19 18.89 -6.45
C GLU A 463 4.12 18.09 -5.70
N TYR A 464 3.79 16.88 -6.14
CA TYR A 464 2.84 16.01 -5.45
C TYR A 464 3.42 15.49 -4.11
N MET A 465 4.71 15.20 -4.08
CA MET A 465 5.42 14.88 -2.84
C MET A 465 5.47 16.08 -1.88
N HIS A 466 5.67 17.30 -2.39
CA HIS A 466 5.63 18.51 -1.56
C HIS A 466 4.24 18.76 -0.97
N ALA A 467 3.16 18.59 -1.75
CA ALA A 467 1.79 18.73 -1.26
C ALA A 467 1.45 17.69 -0.18
N GLN A 468 1.84 16.42 -0.37
CA GLN A 468 1.66 15.40 0.67
C GLN A 468 2.50 15.67 1.91
N THR A 469 3.74 16.13 1.75
CA THR A 469 4.63 16.43 2.87
C THR A 469 4.12 17.62 3.68
N GLN A 470 3.58 18.66 3.03
CA GLN A 470 2.95 19.80 3.71
C GLN A 470 1.66 19.39 4.42
N LEU A 471 0.84 18.53 3.82
CA LEU A 471 -0.38 18.03 4.46
C LEU A 471 -0.05 17.18 5.71
N GLN A 472 0.97 16.34 5.63
CA GLN A 472 1.46 15.55 6.76
C GLN A 472 2.10 16.44 7.84
N GLN A 473 2.88 17.46 7.45
CA GLN A 473 3.48 18.42 8.39
C GLN A 473 2.42 19.25 9.12
N ALA A 474 1.38 19.69 8.41
CA ALA A 474 0.26 20.42 9.00
C ALA A 474 -0.53 19.53 9.99
N GLN A 475 -0.80 18.27 9.63
CA GLN A 475 -1.46 17.31 10.51
C GLN A 475 -0.62 16.99 11.76
N MET A 476 0.70 16.82 11.59
CA MET A 476 1.63 16.57 12.69
C MET A 476 1.77 17.79 13.61
N GLN A 477 1.78 19.01 13.09
CA GLN A 477 1.79 20.22 13.91
C GLN A 477 0.50 20.38 14.73
N VAL A 478 -0.66 20.07 14.14
CA VAL A 478 -1.94 20.09 14.87
C VAL A 478 -1.96 19.04 15.98
N PHE A 479 -1.39 17.85 15.73
CA PHE A 479 -1.28 16.80 16.73
C PHE A 479 -0.29 17.18 17.86
N GLN A 480 0.86 17.76 17.50
CA GLN A 480 1.88 18.22 18.45
C GLN A 480 1.32 19.34 19.34
N ASN A 481 0.65 20.34 18.78
CA ASN A 481 0.04 21.43 19.53
C ASN A 481 -1.04 20.93 20.51
N LYS A 482 -1.79 19.89 20.14
CA LYS A 482 -2.77 19.26 21.04
C LYS A 482 -2.09 18.51 22.19
N LEU A 483 -0.98 17.83 21.93
CA LEU A 483 -0.19 17.16 22.98
C LEU A 483 0.44 18.16 23.94
N ASP A 484 0.98 19.27 23.43
CA ASP A 484 1.60 20.31 24.24
C ASP A 484 0.55 21.05 25.10
N THR A 485 -0.67 21.22 24.58
CA THR A 485 -1.81 21.79 25.34
C THR A 485 -2.30 20.85 26.43
N GLN A 486 -2.24 19.53 26.22
CA GLN A 486 -2.59 18.52 27.24
C GLN A 486 -1.49 18.32 28.28
N ALA A 487 -0.22 18.57 27.94
CA ALA A 487 0.89 18.49 28.90
C ALA A 487 1.03 19.76 29.77
N ALA A 488 0.37 20.86 29.38
CA ALA A 488 0.33 22.12 30.12
C ALA A 488 -0.88 22.24 31.06
N GLN A 489 -1.77 21.25 31.07
CA GLN A 489 -2.86 21.05 32.03
C GLN A 489 -2.48 19.96 33.02
#